data_AF-A0A2P9E5E9-F1
#
_entry.id   AF-A0A2P9E5E9-F1
#
_cell.length_a   1.000
_cell.length_b   1.000
_cell.length_c   1.000
_cell.angle_alpha   90.00
_cell.angle_beta   90.00
_cell.angle_gamma   90.00
#
_symmetry.space_group_name_H-M   'P 1'
#
loop_
_entity.id
_entity.type
_entity.pdbx_description
1 polymer ?
#
loop_
_entity_poly.entity_id
_entity_poly.type
_entity_poly.pdbx_seq_one_letter_code
_entity_poly.pdbx_strand_id
1 'polypeptide(L)'
;MLDVHPSGFYAWLQQPHSQRHQADLRLTGQIKQFWLESGCVYGYRKIHLDLRDSGQQCGVNRVWRLMKRVGIKGSSQKTENKAR
;
A
#
# COMPACT_ATOMS: atom_id res chain seq x y z
N MET A 1 -9.87 35.43 1.18
CA MET A 1 -10.26 34.01 1.11
C MET A 1 -9.21 33.29 0.28
N LEU A 2 -8.38 32.44 0.89
CA LEU A 2 -7.36 31.70 0.16
C LEU A 2 -7.99 30.41 -0.38
N ASP A 3 -8.34 30.45 -1.66
CA ASP A 3 -8.84 29.33 -2.44
C ASP A 3 -7.67 28.38 -2.74
N VAL A 4 -7.39 27.48 -1.78
CA VAL A 4 -6.33 26.48 -1.93
C VAL A 4 -6.90 25.30 -2.70
N HIS A 5 -6.72 25.33 -4.01
CA HIS A 5 -7.07 24.24 -4.92
C HIS A 5 -6.41 22.91 -4.43
N PRO A 6 -7.12 21.78 -4.32
CA PRO A 6 -6.57 20.52 -3.78
C PRO A 6 -5.54 19.82 -4.70
N SER A 7 -5.00 20.51 -5.71
CA SER A 7 -4.03 19.94 -6.66
C SER A 7 -2.56 20.05 -6.21
N GLY A 8 -2.25 20.75 -5.11
CA GLY A 8 -0.90 20.77 -4.52
C GLY A 8 -0.58 19.56 -3.64
N PHE A 9 -1.59 18.93 -3.04
CA PHE A 9 -1.43 17.81 -2.10
C PHE A 9 -0.92 16.51 -2.76
N TYR A 10 -0.97 16.45 -4.10
CA TYR A 10 -0.49 15.32 -4.90
C TYR A 10 0.78 15.64 -5.70
N ALA A 11 1.37 16.84 -5.59
CA ALA A 11 2.58 17.19 -6.35
C ALA A 11 3.80 16.32 -5.97
N TRP A 12 3.92 15.91 -4.70
CA TRP A 12 4.91 14.92 -4.24
C TRP A 12 4.62 13.46 -4.67
N LEU A 13 3.40 13.18 -5.16
CA LEU A 13 3.01 11.87 -5.71
C LEU A 13 3.50 11.70 -7.16
N GLN A 14 3.77 12.82 -7.85
CA GLN A 14 4.06 12.94 -9.27
C GLN A 14 5.56 13.20 -9.58
N GLN A 15 6.49 12.70 -8.77
CA GLN A 15 7.95 12.81 -9.03
C GLN A 15 8.55 11.43 -9.39
N PRO A 16 8.57 11.05 -10.68
CA PRO A 16 8.84 9.68 -11.14
C PRO A 16 10.33 9.32 -11.38
N HIS A 17 11.29 9.85 -10.60
CA HIS A 17 12.72 9.66 -10.93
C HIS A 17 13.64 9.11 -9.82
N SER A 18 13.19 9.00 -8.57
CA SER A 18 14.08 8.48 -7.52
C SER A 18 14.10 6.95 -7.49
N GLN A 19 15.29 6.34 -7.32
CA GLN A 19 15.43 4.89 -7.11
C GLN A 19 14.54 4.37 -5.97
N ARG A 20 14.31 5.22 -4.95
CA ARG A 20 13.40 4.94 -3.84
C ARG A 20 11.95 4.74 -4.28
N HIS A 21 11.48 5.51 -5.26
CA HIS A 21 10.13 5.37 -5.80
C HIS A 21 9.97 4.04 -6.56
N GLN A 22 10.94 3.66 -7.37
CA GLN A 22 10.91 2.37 -8.08
C GLN A 22 10.90 1.19 -7.10
N ALA A 23 11.71 1.27 -6.02
CA ALA A 23 11.69 0.27 -4.96
C ALA A 23 10.34 0.24 -4.22
N ASP A 24 9.73 1.41 -3.96
CA ASP A 24 8.39 1.51 -3.38
C ASP A 24 7.31 0.89 -4.28
N LEU A 25 7.37 1.10 -5.60
CA LEU A 25 6.44 0.48 -6.55
C LEU A 25 6.57 -1.05 -6.55
N ARG A 26 7.80 -1.58 -6.60
CA ARG A 26 8.05 -3.03 -6.53
C ARG A 26 7.53 -3.61 -5.20
N LEU A 27 7.82 -2.94 -4.09
CA LEU A 27 7.35 -3.36 -2.77
C LEU A 27 5.82 -3.30 -2.66
N THR A 28 5.19 -2.30 -3.27
CA THR A 28 3.73 -2.16 -3.31
C THR A 28 3.08 -3.31 -4.08
N GLY A 29 3.72 -3.81 -5.15
CA GLY A 29 3.26 -5.00 -5.87
C GLY A 29 3.25 -6.25 -4.98
N GLN A 30 4.34 -6.48 -4.23
CA GLN A 30 4.44 -7.59 -3.29
C GLN A 30 3.40 -7.47 -2.16
N ILE A 31 3.24 -6.28 -1.57
CA ILE A 31 2.21 -6.01 -0.55
C ILE A 31 0.82 -6.38 -1.05
N LYS A 32 0.48 -6.03 -2.30
CA LYS A 32 -0.81 -6.39 -2.91
C LYS A 32 -0.96 -7.90 -3.07
N GLN A 33 0.09 -8.58 -3.52
CA GLN A 33 0.06 -10.03 -3.68
C GLN A 33 -0.21 -10.74 -2.36
N PHE A 34 0.59 -10.46 -1.31
CA PHE A 34 0.38 -11.05 0.02
C PHE A 34 -0.99 -10.71 0.60
N TRP A 35 -1.47 -9.48 0.39
CA TRP A 35 -2.81 -9.09 0.83
C TRP A 35 -3.92 -9.89 0.14
N LEU A 36 -3.80 -10.12 -1.18
CA LEU A 36 -4.77 -10.92 -1.95
C LEU A 36 -4.69 -12.41 -1.57
N GLU A 37 -3.50 -12.98 -1.45
CA GLU A 37 -3.26 -14.36 -1.00
C GLU A 37 -3.85 -14.62 0.39
N SER A 38 -3.82 -13.59 1.25
CA SER A 38 -4.43 -13.63 2.59
C SER A 38 -5.94 -13.40 2.61
N GLY A 39 -6.61 -13.39 1.44
CA GLY A 39 -8.05 -13.15 1.31
C GLY A 39 -8.47 -11.74 1.68
N CYS A 40 -7.59 -10.74 1.49
CA CYS A 40 -7.81 -9.33 1.82
C CYS A 40 -8.04 -9.03 3.32
N VAL A 41 -7.78 -9.99 4.21
CA VAL A 41 -8.01 -9.85 5.67
C VAL A 41 -6.84 -9.16 6.36
N TYR A 42 -5.61 -9.39 5.87
CA TYR A 42 -4.42 -9.00 6.60
C TYR A 42 -4.20 -7.48 6.59
N GLY A 43 -3.99 -6.93 7.79
CA GLY A 43 -3.51 -5.58 7.95
C GLY A 43 -1.99 -5.48 7.75
N TYR A 44 -1.47 -4.25 7.73
CA TYR A 44 -0.06 -3.96 7.46
C TYR A 44 0.95 -4.65 8.37
N ARG A 45 0.56 -4.99 9.61
CA ARG A 45 1.44 -5.73 10.54
C ARG A 45 1.65 -7.18 10.10
N LYS A 46 0.59 -7.86 9.65
CA LYS A 46 0.68 -9.24 9.17
C LYS A 46 1.42 -9.31 7.84
N ILE A 47 1.05 -8.44 6.90
CA ILE A 47 1.76 -8.33 5.61
C ILE A 47 3.25 -8.02 5.80
N HIS A 48 3.63 -7.22 6.80
CA HIS A 48 5.03 -6.99 7.12
C HIS A 48 5.75 -8.25 7.60
N LEU A 49 5.08 -9.14 8.35
CA LEU A 49 5.64 -10.43 8.74
C LEU A 49 5.81 -11.32 7.51
N ASP A 50 4.79 -11.43 6.66
CA ASP A 50 4.86 -12.24 5.43
C ASP A 50 5.99 -11.77 4.50
N LEU A 51 6.14 -10.45 4.35
CA LEU A 51 7.26 -9.84 3.61
C LEU A 51 8.61 -10.17 4.25
N ARG A 52 8.71 -10.16 5.57
CA ARG A 52 9.95 -10.50 6.27
C ARG A 52 10.30 -11.97 6.05
N ASP A 53 9.31 -12.85 6.10
CA ASP A 53 9.48 -14.29 5.90
C ASP A 53 9.85 -14.61 4.45
N SER A 54 9.38 -13.79 3.49
CA SER A 54 9.81 -13.84 2.09
C SER A 54 11.20 -13.22 1.84
N GLY A 55 11.92 -12.80 2.88
CA GLY A 55 13.26 -12.21 2.78
C GLY A 55 13.30 -10.72 2.45
N GLN A 56 12.16 -10.03 2.43
CA GLN A 56 12.09 -8.61 2.12
C GLN A 56 12.48 -7.75 3.33
N GLN A 57 13.61 -7.05 3.23
CA GLN A 57 14.04 -6.09 4.25
C GLN A 57 13.28 -4.77 4.09
N CYS A 58 12.16 -4.63 4.79
CA CYS A 58 11.41 -3.37 4.85
C CYS A 58 10.87 -3.11 6.25
N GLY A 59 10.79 -1.83 6.64
CA GLY A 59 10.24 -1.45 7.94
C GLY A 59 8.71 -1.43 7.93
N VAL A 60 8.09 -1.77 9.06
CA VAL A 60 6.63 -1.76 9.25
C VAL A 60 5.97 -0.44 8.85
N ASN A 61 6.61 0.71 9.15
CA ASN A 61 6.10 2.03 8.78
C ASN A 61 6.11 2.28 7.27
N ARG A 62 7.03 1.65 6.54
CA ARG A 62 7.08 1.70 5.07
C ARG A 62 5.90 0.93 4.50
N VAL A 63 5.65 -0.28 5.00
CA VAL A 63 4.49 -1.11 4.61
C VAL A 63 3.19 -0.37 4.87
N TRP A 64 3.01 0.19 6.07
CA TRP A 64 1.84 1.00 6.42
C TRP A 64 1.62 2.17 5.46
N ARG A 65 2.67 2.95 5.17
CA ARG A 65 2.60 4.09 4.26
C ARG A 65 2.22 3.66 2.85
N LEU A 66 2.80 2.57 2.34
CA LEU A 66 2.52 2.06 1.00
C LEU A 66 1.08 1.54 0.91
N MET A 67 0.63 0.71 1.87
CA MET A 67 -0.76 0.26 1.92
C MET A 67 -1.76 1.42 1.96
N LYS A 68 -1.46 2.45 2.76
CA LYS A 68 -2.28 3.68 2.82
C LYS A 68 -2.31 4.41 1.47
N ARG A 69 -1.19 4.50 0.75
CA ARG A 69 -1.11 5.15 -0.58
C ARG A 69 -1.96 4.44 -1.63
N VAL A 70 -2.01 3.11 -1.61
CA VAL A 70 -2.80 2.33 -2.57
C VAL A 70 -4.22 2.00 -2.10
N GLY A 71 -4.65 2.55 -0.97
CA GLY A 71 -6.00 2.36 -0.45
C GLY A 71 -6.28 0.95 0.09
N ILE A 72 -5.25 0.14 0.35
CA ILE A 72 -5.42 -1.18 0.95
C ILE A 72 -5.72 -1.01 2.43
N LYS A 73 -6.90 -1.49 2.84
CA LYS A 73 -7.33 -1.55 4.23
C LYS A 73 -7.48 -3.03 4.60
N GLY A 74 -6.89 -3.45 5.71
CA GLY A 74 -7.20 -4.77 6.28
C GLY A 74 -8.69 -4.79 6.62
N SER A 75 -9.40 -5.82 6.16
CA SER A 75 -10.86 -5.82 6.27
C SER A 75 -11.30 -6.03 7.73
N SER A 76 -12.07 -5.07 8.21
CA SER A 76 -13.27 -5.34 9.00
C SER A 76 -14.46 -4.83 8.20
N GLN A 77 -14.62 -5.28 6.96
CA GLN A 77 -15.80 -4.96 6.15
C GLN A 77 -16.24 -6.19 5.34
N LYS A 78 -17.39 -6.74 5.75
CA LYS A 78 -18.30 -7.53 4.92
C LYS A 78 -18.87 -6.60 3.85
N THR A 79 -18.59 -6.85 2.57
CA THR A 79 -19.46 -6.52 1.43
C THR A 79 -18.97 -7.43 0.31
N GLU A 80 -19.53 -8.63 0.20
CA GLU A 80 -20.67 -8.96 -0.67
C GLU A 80 -20.29 -8.95 -2.15
N ASN A 81 -20.28 -10.16 -2.73
CA ASN A 81 -20.44 -10.55 -4.12
C ASN A 81 -20.12 -9.53 -5.23
N LYS A 82 -19.14 -9.90 -6.07
CA LYS A 82 -19.37 -9.82 -7.51
C LYS A 82 -18.88 -11.11 -8.19
N ALA A 83 -19.80 -12.06 -8.22
CA ALA A 83 -19.85 -13.05 -9.27
C ALA A 83 -20.33 -12.37 -10.58
N ARG A 84 -19.84 -12.90 -11.71
CA ARG A 84 -20.11 -12.55 -13.11
C ARG A 84 -19.24 -11.47 -13.73
#